data_AF-A0A0R0I6Y9-F1
#
_entry.id   AF-A0A0R0I6Y9-F1
#
_cell.length_a   1.000
_cell.length_b   1.000
_cell.length_c   1.000
_cell.angle_alpha   90.00
_cell.angle_beta   90.00
_cell.angle_gamma   90.00
#
_symmetry.space_group_name_H-M   'P 1'
#
loop_
_entity.id
_entity.type
_entity.pdbx_description
1 polymer ?
#
loop_
_entity_poly.entity_id
_entity_poly.type
_entity_poly.pdbx_seq_one_letter_code
_entity_poly.pdbx_strand_id
1 'polypeptide(L)'
;MHTVTYKTKNLNKAFQLMKATKDTDIRYFTVNGVFDQDRNSVKQLAKTYPCAIPCFGLHPRKRKNQRKTKWRRKKQRKKKIRRRGKTRAIKR
;
A
#
# COMPACT_ATOMS: atom_id res chain seq x y z
N MET A 1 -25.06 2.35 1.38
CA MET A 1 -23.92 1.66 2.02
C MET A 1 -22.65 2.29 1.48
N HIS A 2 -22.05 3.24 2.21
CA HIS A 2 -20.78 3.87 1.79
C HIS A 2 -19.61 3.19 2.48
N THR A 3 -18.60 2.82 1.68
CA THR A 3 -17.35 2.21 2.15
C THR A 3 -16.20 3.08 1.69
N VAL A 4 -15.35 3.46 2.63
CA VAL A 4 -14.13 4.21 2.33
C VAL A 4 -12.92 3.32 2.55
N THR A 5 -12.05 3.30 1.54
CA THR A 5 -10.78 2.57 1.60
C THR A 5 -9.65 3.51 1.93
N TYR A 6 -8.94 3.21 3.02
CA TYR A 6 -7.80 3.99 3.47
C TYR A 6 -6.57 3.09 3.62
N LYS A 7 -5.45 3.55 3.04
CA LYS A 7 -4.16 2.88 3.11
C LYS A 7 -3.15 3.83 3.75
N THR A 8 -2.77 3.54 4.99
CA THR A 8 -1.82 4.37 5.74
C THR A 8 -0.67 3.54 6.26
N LYS A 9 0.50 4.18 6.37
CA LYS A 9 1.64 3.65 7.13
C LYS A 9 1.52 3.91 8.63
N ASN A 10 0.70 4.88 9.02
CA ASN A 10 0.50 5.29 10.40
C ASN A 10 -0.97 5.11 10.78
N LEU A 11 -1.23 4.12 11.64
CA LEU A 11 -2.59 3.79 12.07
C LEU A 11 -3.23 4.92 12.88
N ASN A 12 -2.46 5.72 13.62
CA ASN A 12 -2.94 6.89 14.37
C ASN A 12 -3.70 7.89 13.49
N LYS A 13 -3.24 8.10 12.26
CA LYS A 13 -3.95 8.95 11.29
C LYS A 13 -5.26 8.33 10.82
N ALA A 14 -5.31 7.01 10.66
CA ALA A 14 -6.58 6.34 10.35
C ALA A 14 -7.60 6.55 11.48
N PHE A 15 -7.18 6.48 12.75
CA PHE A 15 -8.07 6.74 13.88
C PHE A 15 -8.60 8.17 13.91
N GLN A 16 -7.75 9.17 13.66
CA GLN A 16 -8.18 10.58 13.61
C GLN A 16 -9.24 10.79 12.51
N LEU A 17 -9.03 10.18 11.34
CA LEU A 17 -10.00 10.23 10.26
C LEU A 17 -11.30 9.51 10.64
N MET A 18 -11.23 8.28 11.17
CA MET A 18 -12.42 7.54 11.60
C MET A 18 -13.26 8.33 12.62
N LYS A 19 -12.60 9.05 13.53
CA LYS A 19 -13.29 9.95 14.47
C LYS A 19 -13.92 11.16 13.76
N ALA A 20 -13.18 11.81 12.87
CA ALA A 20 -13.68 12.97 12.12
C ALA A 20 -14.85 12.61 11.17
N THR A 21 -14.88 11.36 10.72
CA THR A 21 -15.90 10.85 9.80
C THR A 21 -17.11 10.27 10.54
N LYS A 22 -17.14 10.33 11.88
CA LYS A 22 -18.25 9.79 12.70
C LYS A 22 -19.57 10.51 12.45
N ASP A 23 -19.52 11.79 12.08
CA ASP A 23 -20.70 12.62 11.75
C ASP A 23 -21.15 12.47 10.28
N THR A 24 -20.49 11.61 9.51
CA THR A 24 -20.85 11.35 8.11
C THR A 24 -21.58 10.01 7.97
N ASP A 25 -22.25 9.81 6.84
CA ASP A 25 -22.99 8.57 6.52
C ASP A 25 -22.11 7.33 6.22
N ILE A 26 -20.83 7.35 6.63
CA ILE A 26 -19.89 6.24 6.39
C ILE A 26 -20.06 5.19 7.48
N ARG A 27 -20.67 4.07 7.11
CA ARG A 27 -20.90 2.93 8.02
C ARG A 27 -19.67 2.05 8.23
N TYR A 28 -18.81 1.91 7.22
CA TYR A 28 -17.68 0.98 7.28
C TYR A 28 -16.40 1.56 6.67
N PHE A 29 -15.28 1.28 7.32
CA PHE A 29 -13.94 1.63 6.86
C PHE A 29 -13.15 0.37 6.59
N THR A 30 -12.64 0.21 5.37
CA THR A 30 -11.67 -0.85 5.09
C THR A 30 -10.27 -0.34 5.42
N VAL A 31 -9.58 -1.02 6.34
CA VAL A 31 -8.24 -0.64 6.79
C VAL A 31 -7.23 -1.68 6.34
N ASN A 32 -6.22 -1.24 5.60
CA ASN A 32 -5.16 -2.12 5.10
C ASN A 32 -3.80 -1.71 5.68
N GLY A 33 -3.14 -2.66 6.34
CA GLY A 33 -1.74 -2.52 6.78
C GLY A 33 -0.78 -2.58 5.60
N VAL A 34 0.34 -1.86 5.67
CA VAL A 34 1.35 -1.88 4.59
C VAL A 34 2.35 -3.02 4.80
N PHE A 35 2.62 -3.35 6.06
CA PHE A 35 3.56 -4.39 6.47
C PHE A 35 2.86 -5.49 7.29
N ASP A 36 3.49 -6.67 7.34
CA ASP A 36 3.02 -7.78 8.17
C ASP A 36 2.97 -7.40 9.66
N GLN A 37 3.84 -6.48 10.10
CA GLN A 37 3.87 -5.96 11.46
C GLN A 37 2.62 -5.16 11.81
N ASP A 38 2.06 -4.44 10.83
CA ASP A 38 0.83 -3.65 11.00
C ASP A 38 -0.41 -4.57 11.17
N ARG A 39 -0.29 -5.85 10.81
CA ARG A 39 -1.41 -6.82 10.84
C ARG A 39 -2.03 -6.93 12.22
N ASN A 40 -1.19 -7.01 13.26
CA ASN A 40 -1.66 -7.12 14.64
C ASN A 40 -2.40 -5.86 15.08
N SER A 41 -1.86 -4.68 14.76
CA SER A 41 -2.46 -3.40 15.09
C SER A 41 -3.78 -3.17 14.34
N VAL A 42 -3.86 -3.55 13.06
CA VAL A 42 -5.13 -3.51 12.29
C VAL A 42 -6.15 -4.51 12.84
N LYS A 43 -5.72 -5.67 13.32
CA LYS A 43 -6.62 -6.64 13.97
C LYS A 43 -7.14 -6.11 15.31
N GLN A 44 -6.30 -5.45 16.09
CA GLN A 44 -6.72 -4.80 17.34
C GLN A 44 -7.71 -3.66 17.05
N LEU A 45 -7.44 -2.85 16.03
CA LEU A 45 -8.34 -1.80 15.56
C LEU A 45 -9.73 -2.35 15.22
N ALA A 46 -9.81 -3.44 14.46
CA ALA A 46 -11.06 -4.08 14.10
C ALA A 46 -11.84 -4.63 15.31
N LYS A 47 -11.15 -5.00 16.40
CA LYS A 47 -11.81 -5.37 17.67
C LYS A 47 -12.35 -4.16 18.41
N THR A 48 -11.62 -3.06 18.42
CA THR A 48 -12.02 -1.82 19.13
C THR A 48 -13.13 -1.08 18.39
N TYR A 49 -13.11 -1.10 17.06
CA TYR A 49 -14.08 -0.42 16.21
C TYR A 49 -14.72 -1.44 15.25
N PRO A 50 -15.96 -1.89 15.50
CA PRO A 50 -16.63 -2.86 14.62
C PRO A 50 -16.93 -2.32 13.21
N CYS A 51 -16.88 -1.00 13.02
CA CYS A 51 -16.96 -0.36 11.71
C CYS A 51 -15.66 -0.49 10.89
N ALA A 52 -14.53 -0.82 11.52
CA ALA A 52 -13.24 -0.97 10.85
C ALA A 52 -13.06 -2.42 10.37
N ILE A 53 -13.29 -2.65 9.08
CA ILE A 53 -13.08 -3.95 8.44
C ILE A 53 -11.60 -4.10 8.09
N PRO A 54 -10.88 -5.07 8.69
CA PRO A 54 -9.48 -5.30 8.40
C PRO A 54 -9.35 -5.93 7.02
N CYS A 55 -8.73 -5.23 6.08
CA CYS A 55 -8.44 -5.72 4.75
C CYS A 55 -6.97 -6.09 4.66
N PHE A 56 -6.64 -7.35 4.95
CA PHE A 56 -5.34 -7.90 4.63
C PHE A 56 -5.39 -8.32 3.17
N GLY A 57 -5.10 -7.39 2.26
CA GLY A 57 -4.91 -7.78 0.87
C GLY A 57 -3.93 -8.95 0.79
N LEU A 58 -4.08 -9.83 -0.21
CA LEU A 58 -3.09 -10.87 -0.49
C LEU A 58 -1.74 -10.17 -0.76
N HIS A 59 -0.92 -10.01 0.28
CA HIS A 59 0.42 -9.51 0.15
C HIS A 59 1.11 -10.51 -0.77
N PRO A 60 1.58 -10.11 -1.97
CA PRO A 60 2.32 -11.03 -2.80
C PRO A 60 3.55 -11.36 -1.97
N ARG A 61 3.54 -12.55 -1.33
CA ARG A 61 4.64 -13.06 -0.54
C ARG A 61 5.88 -12.66 -1.30
N LYS A 62 6.64 -11.73 -0.71
CA LYS A 62 8.02 -11.55 -1.09
C LYS A 62 8.60 -12.91 -0.78
N ARG A 63 8.65 -13.81 -1.78
CA ARG A 63 9.60 -14.90 -1.78
C ARG A 63 10.92 -14.18 -1.53
N LYS A 64 11.39 -14.25 -0.28
CA LYS A 64 12.55 -13.48 0.17
C LYS A 64 13.77 -13.80 -0.68
N ASN A 65 13.77 -14.93 -1.39
CA ASN A 65 14.72 -15.26 -2.42
C ASN A 65 14.03 -15.77 -3.70
N GLN A 66 14.63 -15.40 -4.83
CA GLN A 66 14.37 -15.90 -6.20
C GLN A 66 13.10 -15.39 -6.91
N ARG A 67 13.25 -14.23 -7.55
CA ARG A 67 12.99 -13.98 -8.99
C ARG A 67 12.89 -12.46 -9.20
N LYS A 68 14.04 -11.79 -9.31
CA LYS A 68 14.11 -10.65 -10.24
C LYS A 68 13.73 -11.22 -11.61
N THR A 69 12.45 -11.15 -11.98
CA THR A 69 11.97 -11.76 -13.22
C THR A 69 12.83 -11.24 -14.38
N LYS A 70 13.14 -12.10 -15.35
CA LYS A 70 13.86 -11.68 -16.57
C LYS A 70 13.21 -10.42 -17.17
N TRP A 71 11.88 -10.31 -17.09
CA TRP A 71 11.10 -9.13 -17.48
C TRP A 71 11.46 -7.84 -16.71
N ARG A 72 11.53 -7.87 -15.36
CA ARG A 72 11.94 -6.69 -14.58
C ARG A 72 13.36 -6.23 -14.94
N ARG A 73 14.29 -7.18 -15.07
CA ARG A 73 15.68 -6.90 -15.50
C ARG A 73 15.71 -6.30 -16.91
N LYS A 74 14.92 -6.84 -17.86
CA LYS A 74 14.78 -6.32 -19.23
C LYS A 74 14.24 -4.88 -19.25
N LYS A 75 13.22 -4.57 -18.44
CA LYS A 75 12.69 -3.20 -18.31
C LYS A 75 13.71 -2.22 -17.73
N GLN A 76 14.44 -2.61 -16.68
CA GLN A 76 15.49 -1.76 -16.11
C GLN A 76 16.65 -1.53 -17.09
N ARG A 77 17.08 -2.57 -17.82
CA ARG A 77 18.11 -2.46 -18.87
C ARG A 77 17.67 -1.53 -20.01
N LYS A 78 16.42 -1.66 -20.50
CA LYS A 78 15.85 -0.72 -21.49
C LYS A 78 15.87 0.73 -20.98
N LYS A 79 15.46 0.98 -19.72
CA LYS A 79 15.52 2.33 -19.12
C LYS A 79 16.95 2.87 -19.06
N LYS A 80 17.93 2.05 -18.68
CA LYS A 80 19.36 2.45 -18.62
C LYS A 80 19.93 2.77 -20.00
N ILE A 81 19.60 1.98 -21.03
CA ILE A 81 20.03 2.23 -22.42
C ILE A 81 19.43 3.54 -22.95
N ARG A 82 18.12 3.76 -22.76
CA ARG A 82 17.45 5.02 -23.17
C ARG A 82 18.08 6.25 -22.51
N ARG A 83 18.44 6.16 -21.23
CA ARG A 83 19.16 7.24 -20.52
C ARG A 83 20.55 7.50 -21.12
N ARG A 84 21.34 6.45 -21.35
CA ARG A 84 22.67 6.58 -21.96
C ARG A 84 22.62 7.16 -23.38
N GLY A 85 21.66 6.74 -24.19
CA GLY A 85 21.43 7.31 -25.53
C GLY A 85 21.07 8.80 -25.47
N LYS A 86 20.17 9.18 -24.56
CA LYS A 86 19.75 10.59 -24.37
C LYS A 86 20.89 11.47 -23.86
N THR A 87 21.72 11.00 -22.92
CA THR A 87 22.90 11.74 -22.45
C THR A 87 23.96 11.91 -23.54
N ARG A 88 24.13 10.92 -24.44
CA ARG A 88 25.05 11.03 -25.58
C ARG A 88 24.55 12.01 -26.65
N ALA A 89 23.25 12.06 -26.88
CA ALA A 89 22.65 13.02 -27.81
C ALA A 89 22.76 14.47 -27.32
N ILE A 90 22.85 14.72 -26.01
CA ILE A 90 23.03 16.06 -25.43
C ILE A 90 24.49 16.52 -25.48
N LYS A 91 25.45 15.59 -25.58
CA LYS A 91 26.90 15.90 -25.64
C LYS A 91 27.46 16.06 -27.06
N ARG A 92 26.63 15.86 -28.09
CA ARG A 92 26.95 16.11 -29.50
C ARG A 92 26.31 17.41 -29.91
#